data_AF-A0A9E0IYA6-F1
#
_entry.id   AF-A0A9E0IYA6-F1
#
_cell.length_a   1.000
_cell.length_b   1.000
_cell.length_c   1.000
_cell.angle_alpha   90.00
_cell.angle_beta   90.00
_cell.angle_gamma   90.00
#
_symmetry.space_group_name_H-M   'P 1'
#
loop_
_entity.id
_entity.type
_entity.pdbx_description
1 polymer ?
#
loop_
_entity_poly.entity_id
_entity_poly.type
_entity_poly.pdbx_seq_one_letter_code
_entity_poly.pdbx_strand_id
1 'polypeptide(L)'
;KCSAEYANIVEAWVAVGMGARHSDPDIMLVNEKIPQLVCKEAQFPVEVRVVNLSCDKPVISGAALTFRIEVPRRNPIIEVYTLTEDLHPGQSLIYSFNKQAYVDRTNTVIQVSVDMDADADTTNNRLPLLISKSNNAEHDFRVNSLNIRRSPCEGTQTTAQVVSTYLGCDPVEVGTELKLLMVYGQQNTEQSLFVNRTIYPGASYRSDYFPVARDFRGVGTIQAILSYAKDTNTANNSTSFQVIFTDNVSLGYLEPFDNFEFDTSHLAVYADSSIHWAIDDRPTQSSGVLVSGGKLFNSNGSTAFINSADLATYFYANPKFTSQLYNCLSTDGIQKAYFSFDFLQKVGNPGYDTLLTDISQAAVTRVLFSDKDGKTTGGPFYIQQGSLTPIPGKFQEEIPLENGPVTILVENIVLEGVVDSLSGQIDLTKDFIHIDNLRISAEPSATDDPGVNYSVEVHPNPFDANIYIDCRNSGYQPTHLELFDFLGNSIYDCPIREKTHVFESRELAAGSYLLSVRFDNGHRFNKKLVKI
;
A
#
# COMPACT_ATOMS: atom_id res chain seq x y z
N LYS A 1 -41.53 30.16 -20.48
CA LYS A 1 -42.64 29.61 -21.27
C LYS A 1 -43.96 30.38 -21.08
N CYS A 2 -44.22 31.06 -19.95
CA CYS A 2 -45.51 31.74 -19.70
C CYS A 2 -45.42 33.27 -19.56
N SER A 3 -44.44 33.91 -20.18
CA SER A 3 -44.36 35.38 -20.22
C SER A 3 -45.08 35.93 -21.45
N ALA A 4 -45.53 37.20 -21.37
CA ALA A 4 -46.20 37.87 -22.49
C ALA A 4 -45.31 37.93 -23.75
N GLU A 5 -44.00 38.07 -23.57
CA GLU A 5 -43.02 38.08 -24.65
C GLU A 5 -42.93 36.72 -25.35
N TYR A 6 -42.95 35.62 -24.59
CA TYR A 6 -42.95 34.27 -25.15
C TYR A 6 -44.26 33.95 -25.88
N ALA A 7 -45.40 34.37 -25.30
CA ALA A 7 -46.70 34.23 -25.93
C ALA A 7 -46.75 34.89 -27.32
N ASN A 8 -46.26 36.14 -27.42
CA ASN A 8 -46.22 36.88 -28.67
C ASN A 8 -45.32 36.21 -29.74
N ILE A 9 -44.20 35.60 -29.32
CA ILE A 9 -43.31 34.87 -30.23
C ILE A 9 -43.99 33.59 -30.74
N VAL A 10 -44.63 32.82 -29.87
CA VAL A 10 -45.33 31.58 -30.26
C VAL A 10 -46.51 31.87 -31.19
N GLU A 11 -47.33 32.87 -30.87
CA GLU A 11 -48.46 33.27 -31.74
C GLU A 11 -47.99 33.79 -33.11
N ALA A 12 -46.82 34.44 -33.18
CA ALA A 12 -46.21 34.83 -34.45
C ALA A 12 -45.78 33.63 -35.31
N TRP A 13 -45.27 32.56 -34.69
CA TRP A 13 -44.96 31.31 -35.39
C TRP A 13 -46.22 30.58 -35.86
N VAL A 14 -47.27 30.55 -35.02
CA VAL A 14 -48.57 29.96 -35.38
C VAL A 14 -49.20 30.71 -36.55
N ALA A 15 -49.11 32.04 -36.59
CA ALA A 15 -49.65 32.87 -37.67
C ALA A 15 -49.01 32.56 -39.05
N VAL A 16 -47.76 32.06 -39.07
CA VAL A 16 -47.09 31.59 -40.29
C VAL A 16 -47.24 30.09 -40.52
N GLY A 17 -48.17 29.44 -39.80
CA GLY A 17 -48.51 28.03 -39.95
C GLY A 17 -47.54 27.06 -39.28
N MET A 18 -46.73 27.51 -38.32
CA MET A 18 -45.79 26.66 -37.59
C MET A 18 -46.06 26.65 -36.08
N GLY A 19 -46.14 25.45 -35.50
CA GLY A 19 -46.26 25.26 -34.04
C GLY A 19 -47.70 25.30 -33.51
N ALA A 20 -47.83 25.07 -32.20
CA ALA A 20 -49.09 25.07 -31.43
C ALA A 20 -49.36 26.46 -30.81
N ARG A 21 -50.63 26.76 -30.47
CA ARG A 21 -50.97 28.04 -29.83
C ARG A 21 -50.42 28.08 -28.42
N HIS A 22 -50.12 29.29 -27.96
CA HIS A 22 -49.59 29.51 -26.62
C HIS A 22 -50.52 29.01 -25.50
N SER A 23 -51.83 29.00 -25.77
CA SER A 23 -52.87 28.60 -24.80
C SER A 23 -53.22 27.12 -24.83
N ASP A 24 -52.59 26.30 -25.65
CA ASP A 24 -53.03 24.92 -25.83
C ASP A 24 -52.61 24.03 -24.64
N PRO A 25 -53.40 23.01 -24.27
CA PRO A 25 -52.98 21.99 -23.32
C PRO A 25 -51.67 21.35 -23.78
N ASP A 26 -50.67 21.29 -22.89
CA ASP A 26 -49.34 20.73 -23.15
C ASP A 26 -48.94 19.91 -21.93
N ILE A 27 -48.72 18.61 -22.10
CA ILE A 27 -48.16 17.76 -21.05
C ILE A 27 -46.74 17.34 -21.41
N MET A 28 -45.95 16.99 -20.41
CA MET A 28 -44.60 16.51 -20.65
C MET A 28 -44.25 15.38 -19.68
N LEU A 29 -43.53 14.38 -20.17
CA LEU A 29 -42.87 13.41 -19.33
C LEU A 29 -41.52 13.94 -18.85
N VAL A 30 -41.32 13.97 -17.53
CA VAL A 30 -40.05 14.33 -16.91
C VAL A 30 -39.41 13.10 -16.30
N ASN A 31 -38.12 12.90 -16.55
CA ASN A 31 -37.31 11.90 -15.85
C ASN A 31 -36.44 12.55 -14.79
N GLU A 32 -36.69 12.23 -13.52
CA GLU A 32 -35.85 12.64 -12.40
C GLU A 32 -34.91 11.51 -11.92
N LYS A 33 -34.93 10.33 -12.58
CA LYS A 33 -34.18 9.14 -12.12
C LYS A 33 -32.99 8.81 -13.04
N ILE A 34 -31.87 8.52 -12.36
CA ILE A 34 -30.59 7.97 -12.85
C ILE A 34 -30.85 6.65 -13.62
N PRO A 35 -30.00 6.25 -14.60
CA PRO A 35 -30.06 4.94 -15.25
C PRO A 35 -30.35 3.81 -14.26
N GLN A 36 -31.37 3.00 -14.55
CA GLN A 36 -31.83 1.96 -13.63
C GLN A 36 -31.18 0.61 -13.96
N LEU A 37 -30.55 0.02 -12.95
CA LEU A 37 -29.98 -1.32 -13.04
C LEU A 37 -31.07 -2.34 -12.74
N VAL A 38 -31.28 -3.29 -13.67
CA VAL A 38 -32.20 -4.41 -13.47
C VAL A 38 -31.38 -5.69 -13.36
N CYS A 39 -31.67 -6.48 -12.35
CA CYS A 39 -30.98 -7.72 -12.11
C CYS A 39 -31.78 -8.92 -12.58
N LYS A 40 -31.13 -9.83 -13.35
CA LYS A 40 -31.73 -10.98 -14.04
C LYS A 40 -32.81 -10.60 -15.07
N GLU A 41 -33.43 -11.61 -15.69
CA GLU A 41 -34.66 -11.44 -16.46
C GLU A 41 -35.75 -11.00 -15.50
N ALA A 42 -36.04 -9.70 -15.48
CA ALA A 42 -36.98 -9.16 -14.54
C ALA A 42 -37.99 -8.27 -15.23
N GLN A 43 -39.20 -8.40 -14.71
CA GLN A 43 -40.25 -7.44 -14.84
C GLN A 43 -39.79 -6.15 -14.13
N PHE A 44 -39.80 -5.05 -14.87
CA PHE A 44 -39.32 -3.74 -14.44
C PHE A 44 -40.52 -2.83 -14.16
N PRO A 45 -40.72 -2.36 -12.91
CA PRO A 45 -41.73 -1.36 -12.64
C PRO A 45 -41.34 -0.03 -13.28
N VAL A 46 -42.25 0.54 -14.07
CA VAL A 46 -42.06 1.85 -14.69
C VAL A 46 -42.91 2.86 -13.94
N GLU A 47 -42.30 3.97 -13.56
CA GLU A 47 -42.96 5.13 -12.97
C GLU A 47 -42.54 6.38 -13.75
N VAL A 48 -43.51 7.22 -14.09
CA VAL A 48 -43.27 8.46 -14.83
C VAL A 48 -43.97 9.64 -14.17
N ARG A 49 -43.37 10.83 -14.32
CA ARG A 49 -43.95 12.09 -13.88
C ARG A 49 -44.47 12.85 -15.09
N VAL A 50 -45.78 13.08 -15.13
CA VAL A 50 -46.44 13.94 -16.10
C VAL A 50 -46.54 15.34 -15.51
N VAL A 51 -46.13 16.36 -16.24
CA VAL A 51 -46.24 17.76 -15.83
C VAL A 51 -47.14 18.49 -16.81
N ASN A 52 -48.10 19.27 -16.31
CA ASN A 52 -48.86 20.19 -17.15
C ASN A 52 -47.99 21.44 -17.42
N LEU A 53 -47.59 21.63 -18.68
CA LEU A 53 -46.78 22.75 -19.15
C LEU A 53 -47.59 23.91 -19.72
N SER A 54 -48.92 23.80 -19.78
CA SER A 54 -49.78 24.91 -20.13
C SER A 54 -49.61 26.09 -19.18
N CYS A 55 -49.89 27.29 -19.67
CA CYS A 55 -49.72 28.51 -18.89
C CYS A 55 -50.95 28.91 -18.09
N ASP A 56 -52.15 28.59 -18.59
CA ASP A 56 -53.42 29.03 -18.01
C ASP A 56 -54.52 27.95 -18.01
N LYS A 57 -54.36 26.87 -18.79
CA LYS A 57 -55.34 25.78 -18.86
C LYS A 57 -54.98 24.58 -17.96
N PRO A 58 -55.87 24.17 -17.04
CA PRO A 58 -55.74 22.88 -16.37
C PRO A 58 -56.10 21.73 -17.32
N VAL A 59 -55.50 20.57 -17.09
CA VAL A 59 -56.04 19.31 -17.63
C VAL A 59 -57.16 18.88 -16.68
N ILE A 60 -58.40 18.91 -17.16
CA ILE A 60 -59.58 18.71 -16.32
C ILE A 60 -59.69 17.26 -15.81
N SER A 61 -60.26 17.11 -14.62
CA SER A 61 -60.71 15.82 -14.09
C SER A 61 -61.63 15.13 -15.09
N GLY A 62 -61.49 13.80 -15.22
CA GLY A 62 -62.17 12.99 -16.22
C GLY A 62 -61.44 12.87 -17.55
N ALA A 63 -60.38 13.64 -17.82
CA ALA A 63 -59.56 13.45 -19.01
C ALA A 63 -58.81 12.12 -18.98
N ALA A 64 -58.73 11.44 -20.14
CA ALA A 64 -58.05 10.17 -20.31
C ALA A 64 -56.61 10.40 -20.79
N LEU A 65 -55.64 9.87 -20.03
CA LEU A 65 -54.23 9.82 -20.38
C LEU A 65 -53.89 8.38 -20.76
N THR A 66 -53.44 8.18 -22.00
CA THR A 66 -53.01 6.86 -22.47
C THR A 66 -51.50 6.74 -22.35
N PHE A 67 -51.05 5.91 -21.42
CA PHE A 67 -49.64 5.63 -21.20
C PHE A 67 -49.20 4.40 -22.00
N ARG A 68 -48.04 4.49 -22.65
CA ARG A 68 -47.44 3.40 -23.45
C ARG A 68 -46.00 3.15 -23.04
N ILE A 69 -45.62 1.88 -22.91
CA ILE A 69 -44.22 1.43 -22.82
C ILE A 69 -43.90 0.59 -24.04
N GLU A 70 -42.88 0.99 -24.79
CA GLU A 70 -42.32 0.24 -25.90
C GLU A 70 -40.97 -0.34 -25.50
N VAL A 71 -40.94 -1.67 -25.38
CA VAL A 71 -39.70 -2.43 -25.20
C VAL A 71 -39.29 -3.00 -26.56
N PRO A 72 -38.03 -2.85 -27.00
CA PRO A 72 -37.58 -3.36 -28.30
C PRO A 72 -37.94 -4.84 -28.52
N ARG A 73 -38.57 -5.14 -29.66
CA ARG A 73 -38.99 -6.50 -30.08
C ARG A 73 -40.06 -7.15 -29.17
N ARG A 74 -40.82 -6.37 -28.42
CA ARG A 74 -41.95 -6.84 -27.61
C ARG A 74 -43.21 -6.06 -27.93
N ASN A 75 -44.35 -6.60 -27.53
CA ASN A 75 -45.62 -5.89 -27.63
C ASN A 75 -45.63 -4.71 -26.65
N PRO A 76 -46.17 -3.55 -27.06
CA PRO A 76 -46.27 -2.40 -26.18
C PRO A 76 -47.22 -2.68 -25.02
N ILE A 77 -46.88 -2.18 -23.84
CA ILE A 77 -47.79 -2.13 -22.69
C ILE A 77 -48.58 -0.82 -22.83
N ILE A 78 -49.90 -0.89 -22.81
CA ILE A 78 -50.79 0.27 -22.93
C ILE A 78 -51.73 0.26 -21.73
N GLU A 79 -51.78 1.38 -21.02
CA GLU A 79 -52.67 1.61 -19.87
C GLU A 79 -53.36 2.96 -20.02
N VAL A 80 -54.62 3.05 -19.60
CA VAL A 80 -55.40 4.30 -19.64
C VAL A 80 -55.68 4.71 -18.21
N TYR A 81 -55.31 5.94 -17.88
CA TYR A 81 -55.60 6.56 -16.60
C TYR A 81 -56.56 7.72 -16.80
N THR A 82 -57.63 7.75 -16.00
CA THR A 82 -58.56 8.88 -15.97
C THR A 82 -58.18 9.78 -14.81
N LEU A 83 -57.90 11.05 -15.09
CA LEU A 83 -57.58 12.04 -14.07
C LEU A 83 -58.72 12.16 -13.06
N THR A 84 -58.39 12.09 -11.77
CA THR A 84 -59.37 12.20 -10.68
C THR A 84 -59.57 13.65 -10.23
N GLU A 85 -58.58 14.51 -10.45
CA GLU A 85 -58.57 15.93 -10.10
C GLU A 85 -57.98 16.74 -11.26
N ASP A 86 -58.29 18.04 -11.28
CA ASP A 86 -57.73 18.97 -12.26
C ASP A 86 -56.22 19.10 -12.05
N LEU A 87 -55.43 18.86 -13.10
CA LEU A 87 -53.99 19.06 -13.10
C LEU A 87 -53.70 20.50 -13.58
N HIS A 88 -53.49 21.44 -12.66
CA HIS A 88 -53.24 22.84 -12.99
C HIS A 88 -51.85 23.08 -13.62
N PRO A 89 -51.66 24.21 -14.34
CA PRO A 89 -50.35 24.65 -14.82
C PRO A 89 -49.21 24.48 -13.79
N GLY A 90 -48.14 23.80 -14.20
CA GLY A 90 -46.95 23.53 -13.36
C GLY A 90 -47.11 22.42 -12.32
N GLN A 91 -48.32 21.87 -12.14
CA GLN A 91 -48.51 20.69 -11.30
C GLN A 91 -48.10 19.41 -12.03
N SER A 92 -47.90 18.36 -11.24
CA SER A 92 -47.47 17.07 -11.77
C SER A 92 -48.21 15.90 -11.17
N LEU A 93 -48.45 14.89 -11.99
CA LEU A 93 -48.97 13.58 -11.62
C LEU A 93 -47.83 12.56 -11.70
N ILE A 94 -47.69 11.72 -10.67
CA ILE A 94 -46.83 10.54 -10.73
C ILE A 94 -47.71 9.35 -11.09
N TYR A 95 -47.38 8.67 -12.20
CA TYR A 95 -48.07 7.48 -12.67
C TYR A 95 -47.17 6.26 -12.58
N SER A 96 -47.62 5.22 -11.89
CA SER A 96 -46.99 3.90 -11.84
C SER A 96 -47.77 2.91 -12.68
N PHE A 97 -47.10 2.24 -13.62
CA PHE A 97 -47.74 1.22 -14.45
C PHE A 97 -48.09 -0.02 -13.63
N ASN A 98 -49.28 -0.58 -13.89
CA ASN A 98 -49.72 -1.83 -13.25
C ASN A 98 -48.98 -3.04 -13.83
N LYS A 99 -48.72 -3.03 -15.14
CA LYS A 99 -47.92 -4.03 -15.83
C LYS A 99 -46.46 -3.60 -15.91
N GLN A 100 -45.60 -4.46 -15.41
CA GLN A 100 -44.17 -4.25 -15.43
C GLN A 100 -43.57 -4.57 -16.81
N ALA A 101 -42.59 -3.78 -17.25
CA ALA A 101 -41.90 -3.96 -18.52
C ALA A 101 -40.88 -5.11 -18.42
N TYR A 102 -40.95 -6.10 -19.31
CA TYR A 102 -39.99 -7.21 -19.26
C TYR A 102 -38.72 -6.88 -20.07
N VAL A 103 -37.56 -6.91 -19.42
CA VAL A 103 -36.25 -6.65 -20.06
C VAL A 103 -35.34 -7.88 -19.96
N ASP A 104 -34.92 -8.42 -21.10
CA ASP A 104 -34.05 -9.61 -21.19
C ASP A 104 -32.61 -9.31 -21.62
N ARG A 105 -32.34 -8.10 -22.11
CA ARG A 105 -31.04 -7.71 -22.68
C ARG A 105 -30.34 -6.63 -21.87
N THR A 106 -29.01 -6.68 -21.87
CA THR A 106 -28.15 -5.63 -21.33
C THR A 106 -28.29 -4.35 -22.16
N ASN A 107 -28.40 -3.21 -21.46
CA ASN A 107 -28.52 -1.86 -22.04
C ASN A 107 -29.72 -1.73 -23.00
N THR A 108 -30.92 -2.06 -22.51
CA THR A 108 -32.16 -1.88 -23.25
C THR A 108 -32.68 -0.46 -23.07
N VAL A 109 -32.90 0.26 -24.16
CA VAL A 109 -33.63 1.54 -24.13
C VAL A 109 -35.10 1.24 -24.30
N ILE A 110 -35.90 1.50 -23.27
CA ILE A 110 -37.37 1.49 -23.38
C ILE A 110 -37.86 2.90 -23.67
N GLN A 111 -38.91 3.03 -24.47
CA GLN A 111 -39.58 4.31 -24.70
C GLN A 111 -40.87 4.34 -23.89
N VAL A 112 -41.04 5.36 -23.07
CA VAL A 112 -42.31 5.62 -22.39
C VAL A 112 -42.96 6.82 -23.06
N SER A 113 -44.26 6.73 -23.35
CA SER A 113 -45.01 7.86 -23.89
C SER A 113 -46.37 8.05 -23.21
N VAL A 114 -46.89 9.28 -23.27
CA VAL A 114 -48.24 9.63 -22.83
C VAL A 114 -48.99 10.30 -23.99
N ASP A 115 -50.20 9.86 -24.26
CA ASP A 115 -51.07 10.46 -25.27
C ASP A 115 -52.31 11.04 -24.57
N MET A 116 -52.66 12.29 -24.90
CA MET A 116 -53.87 12.98 -24.43
C MET A 116 -54.53 13.67 -25.62
N ASP A 117 -55.84 13.49 -25.81
CA ASP A 117 -56.57 13.97 -27.00
C ASP A 117 -56.50 15.50 -27.20
N ALA A 118 -56.39 16.27 -26.12
CA ALA A 118 -56.35 17.73 -26.15
C ALA A 118 -54.93 18.32 -26.21
N ASP A 119 -53.91 17.47 -26.30
CA ASP A 119 -52.51 17.90 -26.27
C ASP A 119 -52.04 18.44 -27.62
N ALA A 120 -51.52 19.66 -27.62
CA ALA A 120 -51.09 20.32 -28.85
C ALA A 120 -49.62 20.10 -29.20
N ASP A 121 -48.77 19.68 -28.26
CA ASP A 121 -47.38 19.31 -28.53
C ASP A 121 -47.14 17.87 -28.08
N THR A 122 -47.03 16.94 -29.03
CA THR A 122 -46.77 15.54 -28.70
C THR A 122 -45.28 15.18 -28.70
N THR A 123 -44.40 16.14 -28.98
CA THR A 123 -42.96 15.87 -29.15
C THR A 123 -42.21 15.69 -27.82
N ASN A 124 -42.73 16.31 -26.75
CA ASN A 124 -42.26 16.24 -25.37
C ASN A 124 -42.97 15.16 -24.53
N ASN A 125 -43.87 14.39 -25.14
CA ASN A 125 -44.61 13.30 -24.51
C ASN A 125 -43.86 11.98 -24.47
N ARG A 126 -42.58 11.96 -24.85
CA ARG A 126 -41.78 10.74 -24.98
C ARG A 126 -40.55 10.82 -24.11
N LEU A 127 -40.25 9.71 -23.45
CA LEU A 127 -39.14 9.59 -22.54
C LEU A 127 -38.36 8.29 -22.79
N PRO A 128 -37.10 8.38 -23.26
CA PRO A 128 -36.21 7.24 -23.30
C PRO A 128 -35.70 6.90 -21.89
N LEU A 129 -35.84 5.65 -21.47
CA LEU A 129 -35.22 5.13 -20.26
C LEU A 129 -34.20 4.06 -20.62
N LEU A 130 -32.94 4.27 -20.20
CA LEU A 130 -31.89 3.25 -20.33
C LEU A 130 -31.94 2.30 -19.14
N ILE A 131 -32.15 1.01 -19.43
CA ILE A 131 -32.15 -0.07 -18.47
C ILE A 131 -30.92 -0.95 -18.71
N SER A 132 -30.03 -1.00 -17.73
CA SER A 132 -28.84 -1.86 -17.78
C SER A 132 -29.12 -3.17 -17.02
N LYS A 133 -29.10 -4.30 -17.75
CA LYS A 133 -29.23 -5.62 -17.12
C LYS A 133 -27.90 -6.08 -16.52
N SER A 134 -27.91 -6.45 -15.25
CA SER A 134 -26.82 -7.18 -14.58
C SER A 134 -27.14 -8.68 -14.52
N ASN A 135 -26.12 -9.50 -14.81
CA ASN A 135 -26.19 -10.97 -14.68
C ASN A 135 -25.60 -11.45 -13.35
N ASN A 136 -25.37 -10.55 -12.39
CA ASN A 136 -24.79 -10.92 -11.10
C ASN A 136 -25.76 -11.79 -10.28
N ALA A 137 -25.22 -12.48 -9.29
CA ALA A 137 -26.02 -13.22 -8.32
C ALA A 137 -26.97 -12.29 -7.53
N GLU A 138 -28.01 -12.87 -6.91
CA GLU A 138 -28.96 -12.10 -6.08
C GLU A 138 -28.26 -11.35 -4.96
N HIS A 139 -27.30 -12.00 -4.32
CA HIS A 139 -26.36 -11.42 -3.40
C HIS A 139 -24.95 -11.91 -3.75
N ASP A 140 -24.00 -10.98 -3.80
CA ASP A 140 -22.58 -11.22 -4.11
C ASP A 140 -21.75 -10.12 -3.46
N PHE A 141 -20.91 -10.48 -2.49
CA PHE A 141 -19.94 -9.60 -1.87
C PHE A 141 -18.52 -9.95 -2.33
N ARG A 142 -17.95 -9.09 -3.18
CA ARG A 142 -16.52 -9.16 -3.46
C ARG A 142 -15.72 -8.43 -2.41
N VAL A 143 -14.85 -9.14 -1.68
CA VAL A 143 -13.90 -8.48 -0.77
C VAL A 143 -12.79 -7.85 -1.59
N ASN A 144 -12.58 -6.54 -1.42
CA ASN A 144 -11.56 -5.80 -2.15
C ASN A 144 -10.27 -5.70 -1.34
N SER A 145 -10.37 -5.33 -0.06
CA SER A 145 -9.19 -5.14 0.80
C SER A 145 -9.53 -5.30 2.29
N LEU A 146 -8.50 -5.51 3.09
CA LEU A 146 -8.53 -5.30 4.53
C LEU A 146 -7.59 -4.14 4.90
N ASN A 147 -8.14 -3.08 5.47
CA ASN A 147 -7.37 -1.91 5.87
C ASN A 147 -7.00 -2.02 7.35
N ILE A 148 -5.72 -2.13 7.64
CA ILE A 148 -5.21 -2.26 9.01
C ILE A 148 -4.81 -0.89 9.54
N ARG A 149 -5.09 -0.67 10.83
CA ARG A 149 -4.65 0.50 11.59
C ARG A 149 -3.93 0.05 12.85
N ARG A 150 -2.94 0.88 13.23
CA ARG A 150 -2.07 0.83 14.42
C ARG A 150 -0.76 0.08 14.25
N SER A 151 0.10 0.24 15.25
CA SER A 151 1.47 -0.27 15.32
C SER A 151 1.55 -1.81 15.37
N PRO A 152 2.61 -2.42 14.82
CA PRO A 152 2.90 -3.85 14.93
C PRO A 152 3.41 -4.29 16.33
N CYS A 153 3.69 -3.35 17.24
CA CYS A 153 4.38 -3.58 18.52
C CYS A 153 3.50 -4.16 19.62
N GLU A 154 4.04 -5.02 20.49
CA GLU A 154 3.36 -5.57 21.67
C GLU A 154 2.74 -4.49 22.57
N GLY A 155 1.56 -4.76 23.12
CA GLY A 155 0.82 -3.80 23.96
C GLY A 155 -0.05 -2.81 23.19
N THR A 156 -0.03 -2.86 21.85
CA THR A 156 -0.98 -2.14 20.99
C THR A 156 -2.08 -3.09 20.52
N GLN A 157 -3.29 -2.55 20.35
CA GLN A 157 -4.41 -3.31 19.79
C GLN A 157 -4.48 -3.04 18.29
N THR A 158 -4.02 -3.94 17.44
CA THR A 158 -4.19 -3.78 15.99
C THR A 158 -5.67 -3.89 15.60
N THR A 159 -6.14 -3.00 14.75
CA THR A 159 -7.54 -3.02 14.27
C THR A 159 -7.58 -3.08 12.76
N ALA A 160 -8.62 -3.67 12.20
CA ALA A 160 -8.81 -3.76 10.77
C ALA A 160 -10.24 -3.41 10.36
N GLN A 161 -10.40 -3.02 9.10
CA GLN A 161 -11.68 -2.76 8.45
C GLN A 161 -11.72 -3.53 7.13
N VAL A 162 -12.77 -4.31 6.90
CA VAL A 162 -12.98 -4.95 5.61
C VAL A 162 -13.70 -4.00 4.67
N VAL A 163 -13.19 -3.91 3.44
CA VAL A 163 -13.78 -3.16 2.34
C VAL A 163 -14.20 -4.13 1.27
N SER A 164 -15.49 -4.11 0.92
CA SER A 164 -16.06 -4.95 -0.14
C SER A 164 -16.87 -4.11 -1.12
N THR A 165 -17.06 -4.65 -2.31
CA THR A 165 -18.03 -4.18 -3.28
C THR A 165 -19.19 -5.15 -3.30
N TYR A 166 -20.40 -4.62 -3.15
CA TYR A 166 -21.60 -5.42 -3.30
C TYR A 166 -21.97 -5.48 -4.79
N LEU A 167 -21.80 -6.66 -5.38
CA LEU A 167 -22.13 -6.96 -6.77
C LEU A 167 -23.54 -7.56 -6.91
N GLY A 168 -24.18 -7.88 -5.79
CA GLY A 168 -25.53 -8.40 -5.75
C GLY A 168 -26.59 -7.42 -6.24
N CYS A 169 -27.80 -7.93 -6.30
CA CYS A 169 -28.93 -7.37 -7.02
C CYS A 169 -30.03 -6.86 -6.10
N ASP A 170 -30.26 -7.58 -5.01
CA ASP A 170 -31.21 -7.15 -4.00
C ASP A 170 -30.51 -6.30 -2.95
N PRO A 171 -31.13 -5.23 -2.43
CA PRO A 171 -30.52 -4.46 -1.36
C PRO A 171 -30.30 -5.31 -0.11
N VAL A 172 -29.19 -5.08 0.59
CA VAL A 172 -28.92 -5.69 1.90
C VAL A 172 -29.36 -4.72 2.98
N GLU A 173 -30.32 -5.13 3.81
CA GLU A 173 -30.93 -4.29 4.83
C GLU A 173 -29.95 -3.92 5.95
N VAL A 174 -30.18 -2.74 6.56
CA VAL A 174 -29.50 -2.35 7.79
C VAL A 174 -29.73 -3.38 8.91
N GLY A 175 -28.71 -3.66 9.70
CA GLY A 175 -28.73 -4.67 10.75
C GLY A 175 -28.47 -6.11 10.27
N THR A 176 -28.33 -6.33 8.96
CA THR A 176 -27.94 -7.66 8.43
C THR A 176 -26.58 -8.06 9.01
N GLU A 177 -26.49 -9.28 9.54
CA GLU A 177 -25.24 -9.88 10.00
C GLU A 177 -24.44 -10.43 8.80
N LEU A 178 -23.18 -10.05 8.75
CA LEU A 178 -22.14 -10.62 7.90
C LEU A 178 -21.10 -11.28 8.81
N LYS A 179 -20.51 -12.38 8.38
CA LYS A 179 -19.45 -13.07 9.12
C LYS A 179 -18.13 -12.87 8.42
N LEU A 180 -17.11 -12.44 9.14
CA LEU A 180 -15.75 -12.36 8.65
C LEU A 180 -14.94 -13.47 9.28
N LEU A 181 -14.51 -14.43 8.47
CA LEU A 181 -13.54 -15.44 8.87
C LEU A 181 -12.14 -14.95 8.49
N MET A 182 -11.26 -14.85 9.49
CA MET A 182 -9.84 -14.57 9.31
C MET A 182 -9.06 -15.85 9.54
N VAL A 183 -8.29 -16.27 8.53
CA VAL A 183 -7.47 -17.48 8.57
C VAL A 183 -6.00 -17.07 8.59
N TYR A 184 -5.27 -17.52 9.60
CA TYR A 184 -3.82 -17.38 9.73
C TYR A 184 -3.18 -18.74 10.02
N GLY A 185 -2.47 -19.31 9.05
CA GLY A 185 -1.93 -20.67 9.20
C GLY A 185 -3.03 -21.69 9.50
N GLN A 186 -3.01 -22.27 10.70
CA GLN A 186 -4.07 -23.18 11.18
C GLN A 186 -5.09 -22.52 12.12
N GLN A 187 -4.90 -21.24 12.47
CA GLN A 187 -5.77 -20.50 13.36
C GLN A 187 -6.86 -19.78 12.57
N ASN A 188 -8.07 -19.82 13.11
CA ASN A 188 -9.25 -19.22 12.52
C ASN A 188 -9.95 -18.34 13.57
N THR A 189 -10.19 -17.08 13.24
CA THR A 189 -11.00 -16.17 14.05
C THR A 189 -12.24 -15.77 13.26
N GLU A 190 -13.41 -15.89 13.85
CA GLU A 190 -14.67 -15.43 13.27
C GLU A 190 -15.13 -14.15 13.97
N GLN A 191 -15.52 -13.15 13.19
CA GLN A 191 -16.04 -11.88 13.66
C GLN A 191 -17.41 -11.61 13.02
N SER A 192 -18.44 -11.38 13.84
CA SER A 192 -19.72 -10.86 13.36
C SER A 192 -19.60 -9.36 13.07
N LEU A 193 -20.07 -8.96 11.90
CA LEU A 193 -20.14 -7.59 11.41
C LEU A 193 -21.61 -7.27 11.10
N PHE A 194 -22.06 -6.06 11.44
CA PHE A 194 -23.44 -5.65 11.17
C PHE A 194 -23.47 -4.51 10.16
N VAL A 195 -24.33 -4.64 9.16
CA VAL A 195 -24.52 -3.63 8.13
C VAL A 195 -25.15 -2.37 8.76
N ASN A 196 -24.42 -1.25 8.76
CA ASN A 196 -24.87 -0.01 9.41
C ASN A 196 -25.79 0.88 8.55
N ARG A 197 -25.99 0.53 7.27
CA ARG A 197 -26.89 1.20 6.33
C ARG A 197 -27.27 0.25 5.21
N THR A 198 -28.44 0.43 4.59
CA THR A 198 -28.83 -0.39 3.43
C THR A 198 -27.78 -0.31 2.32
N ILE A 199 -27.30 -1.47 1.86
CA ILE A 199 -26.31 -1.58 0.79
C ILE A 199 -27.06 -1.84 -0.51
N TYR A 200 -26.98 -0.90 -1.44
CA TYR A 200 -27.57 -1.01 -2.77
C TYR A 200 -26.59 -1.66 -3.76
N PRO A 201 -27.08 -2.26 -4.86
CA PRO A 201 -26.23 -2.80 -5.93
C PRO A 201 -25.14 -1.83 -6.39
N GLY A 202 -23.90 -2.33 -6.49
CA GLY A 202 -22.73 -1.55 -6.89
C GLY A 202 -22.11 -0.70 -5.77
N ALA A 203 -22.74 -0.60 -4.60
CA ALA A 203 -22.21 0.17 -3.49
C ALA A 203 -20.99 -0.52 -2.84
N SER A 204 -20.09 0.29 -2.28
CA SER A 204 -19.04 -0.22 -1.40
C SER A 204 -19.54 -0.33 0.04
N TYR A 205 -19.30 -1.49 0.64
CA TYR A 205 -19.47 -1.73 2.06
C TYR A 205 -18.13 -1.62 2.78
N ARG A 206 -18.14 -0.96 3.93
CA ARG A 206 -17.00 -0.83 4.84
C ARG A 206 -17.51 -1.18 6.23
N SER A 207 -16.87 -2.15 6.87
CA SER A 207 -17.18 -2.48 8.26
C SER A 207 -16.70 -1.38 9.21
N ASP A 208 -17.14 -1.43 10.46
CA ASP A 208 -16.42 -0.74 11.53
C ASP A 208 -15.04 -1.38 11.75
N TYR A 209 -14.15 -0.66 12.43
CA TYR A 209 -12.86 -1.20 12.83
C TYR A 209 -13.05 -2.24 13.93
N PHE A 210 -12.49 -3.43 13.75
CA PHE A 210 -12.52 -4.52 14.70
C PHE A 210 -11.09 -4.95 15.08
N PRO A 211 -10.86 -5.54 16.26
CA PRO A 211 -9.53 -5.98 16.67
C PRO A 211 -9.06 -7.19 15.86
N VAL A 212 -7.77 -7.22 15.53
CA VAL A 212 -7.09 -8.37 14.92
C VAL A 212 -6.32 -9.09 16.02
N ALA A 213 -6.52 -10.41 16.13
CA ALA A 213 -5.81 -11.23 17.10
C ALA A 213 -4.31 -11.30 16.77
N ARG A 214 -3.46 -11.30 17.80
CA ARG A 214 -2.00 -11.33 17.70
C ARG A 214 -1.45 -12.69 18.09
N ASP A 215 -1.96 -13.71 17.41
CA ASP A 215 -1.64 -15.10 17.74
C ASP A 215 -0.36 -15.61 17.06
N PHE A 216 0.32 -14.73 16.30
CA PHE A 216 1.58 -15.00 15.63
C PHE A 216 2.55 -13.82 15.75
N ARG A 217 3.81 -14.06 15.34
CA ARG A 217 4.88 -13.08 15.27
C ARG A 217 5.59 -13.12 13.92
N GLY A 218 6.26 -12.03 13.58
CA GLY A 218 6.90 -11.81 12.29
C GLY A 218 5.91 -11.35 11.21
N VAL A 219 6.32 -11.53 9.97
CA VAL A 219 5.48 -11.27 8.78
C VAL A 219 4.63 -12.51 8.51
N GLY A 220 3.35 -12.31 8.27
CA GLY A 220 2.51 -13.38 7.75
C GLY A 220 1.32 -12.88 6.95
N THR A 221 0.59 -13.83 6.37
CA THR A 221 -0.56 -13.55 5.52
C THR A 221 -1.83 -14.00 6.22
N ILE A 222 -2.78 -13.09 6.42
CA ILE A 222 -4.14 -13.44 6.83
C ILE A 222 -5.02 -13.46 5.59
N GLN A 223 -5.82 -14.51 5.46
CA GLN A 223 -6.92 -14.55 4.50
C GLN A 223 -8.20 -14.08 5.19
N ALA A 224 -8.79 -12.99 4.71
CA ALA A 224 -10.10 -12.53 5.13
C ALA A 224 -11.16 -13.08 4.16
N ILE A 225 -12.17 -13.76 4.70
CA ILE A 225 -13.29 -14.35 3.96
C ILE A 225 -14.59 -13.78 4.52
N LEU A 226 -15.29 -12.98 3.72
CA LEU A 226 -16.57 -12.38 4.10
C LEU A 226 -17.72 -13.32 3.69
N SER A 227 -18.37 -13.93 4.66
CA SER A 227 -19.54 -14.77 4.44
C SER A 227 -20.82 -13.99 4.69
N TYR A 228 -21.76 -14.13 3.76
CA TYR A 228 -23.15 -13.73 3.91
C TYR A 228 -24.02 -14.90 3.50
N ALA A 229 -24.99 -15.27 4.35
CA ALA A 229 -25.76 -16.51 4.16
C ALA A 229 -26.53 -16.57 2.84
N LYS A 230 -26.91 -15.42 2.27
CA LYS A 230 -27.60 -15.35 0.97
C LYS A 230 -26.67 -15.16 -0.22
N ASP A 231 -25.37 -14.96 0.03
CA ASP A 231 -24.38 -14.83 -1.03
C ASP A 231 -24.12 -16.19 -1.69
N THR A 232 -24.47 -16.27 -2.97
CA THR A 232 -24.37 -17.51 -3.75
C THR A 232 -23.04 -17.66 -4.47
N ASN A 233 -22.24 -16.59 -4.58
CA ASN A 233 -20.97 -16.59 -5.28
C ASN A 233 -19.82 -16.40 -4.29
N THR A 234 -19.51 -17.44 -3.50
CA THR A 234 -18.50 -17.33 -2.44
C THR A 234 -17.05 -17.27 -2.95
N ALA A 235 -16.81 -17.40 -4.25
CA ALA A 235 -15.46 -17.53 -4.82
C ALA A 235 -14.69 -16.20 -4.82
N ASN A 236 -15.38 -15.06 -4.76
CA ASN A 236 -14.78 -13.73 -4.75
C ASN A 236 -14.89 -13.05 -3.36
N ASN A 237 -15.31 -13.81 -2.35
CA ASN A 237 -15.54 -13.35 -0.98
C ASN A 237 -14.25 -13.32 -0.15
N SER A 238 -13.11 -13.63 -0.74
CA SER A 238 -11.85 -13.71 -0.01
C SER A 238 -10.78 -12.80 -0.59
N THR A 239 -9.96 -12.23 0.30
CA THR A 239 -8.71 -11.57 -0.04
C THR A 239 -7.63 -11.97 0.96
N SER A 240 -6.38 -11.97 0.53
CA SER A 240 -5.22 -12.21 1.39
C SER A 240 -4.46 -10.92 1.56
N PHE A 241 -4.00 -10.65 2.78
CA PHE A 241 -3.25 -9.45 3.09
C PHE A 241 -2.14 -9.79 4.08
N GLN A 242 -1.07 -9.00 4.03
CA GLN A 242 0.06 -9.18 4.91
C GLN A 242 -0.12 -8.39 6.20
N VAL A 243 0.40 -8.96 7.27
CA VAL A 243 0.36 -8.44 8.63
C VAL A 243 1.68 -8.70 9.30
N ILE A 244 2.04 -7.78 10.18
CA ILE A 244 3.33 -7.78 10.87
C ILE A 244 3.04 -7.60 12.35
N PHE A 245 3.50 -8.54 13.16
CA PHE A 245 3.45 -8.46 14.62
C PHE A 245 4.82 -8.76 15.18
N THR A 246 5.36 -7.83 15.96
CA THR A 246 6.66 -7.98 16.60
C THR A 246 6.52 -7.74 18.10
N ASP A 247 7.29 -8.49 18.88
CA ASP A 247 7.44 -8.30 20.31
C ASP A 247 8.32 -7.09 20.60
N ASN A 248 8.14 -6.51 21.79
CA ASN A 248 8.93 -5.37 22.21
C ASN A 248 10.32 -5.83 22.66
N VAL A 249 11.36 -5.23 22.10
CA VAL A 249 12.73 -5.41 22.58
C VAL A 249 13.04 -4.41 23.70
N SER A 250 14.07 -4.73 24.48
CA SER A 250 14.54 -3.88 25.58
C SER A 250 15.74 -3.03 25.18
N LEU A 251 16.06 -2.05 26.02
CA LEU A 251 17.31 -1.31 25.94
C LEU A 251 18.51 -2.27 25.97
N GLY A 252 19.48 -2.06 25.08
CA GLY A 252 20.62 -2.96 24.89
C GLY A 252 20.42 -4.03 23.80
N TYR A 253 19.27 -4.05 23.12
CA TYR A 253 19.04 -4.93 21.98
C TYR A 253 20.10 -4.72 20.88
N LEU A 254 20.61 -5.82 20.34
CA LEU A 254 21.53 -5.88 19.22
C LEU A 254 21.13 -7.07 18.34
N GLU A 255 20.92 -6.81 17.06
CA GLU A 255 20.77 -7.83 16.03
C GLU A 255 21.96 -7.76 15.07
N PRO A 256 22.95 -8.66 15.21
CA PRO A 256 24.12 -8.75 14.33
C PRO A 256 23.89 -9.70 13.15
N PHE A 257 22.72 -10.36 13.03
CA PHE A 257 22.41 -11.33 11.96
C PHE A 257 23.38 -12.52 11.88
N ASP A 258 23.99 -12.88 13.01
CA ASP A 258 24.95 -13.97 13.11
C ASP A 258 24.34 -15.29 12.62
N ASN A 259 25.16 -16.11 11.94
CA ASN A 259 24.75 -17.39 11.36
C ASN A 259 23.66 -17.30 10.27
N PHE A 260 23.51 -16.13 9.62
CA PHE A 260 22.56 -15.91 8.53
C PHE A 260 21.08 -16.01 8.97
N GLU A 261 20.79 -15.81 10.25
CA GLU A 261 19.45 -15.88 10.83
C GLU A 261 19.20 -14.69 11.77
N PHE A 262 17.93 -14.42 12.08
CA PHE A 262 17.51 -13.45 13.09
C PHE A 262 16.20 -13.89 13.76
N ASP A 263 15.92 -13.35 14.93
CA ASP A 263 14.68 -13.67 15.65
C ASP A 263 13.48 -12.92 15.07
N THR A 264 12.66 -13.66 14.31
CA THR A 264 11.46 -13.11 13.67
C THR A 264 10.38 -12.60 14.65
N SER A 265 10.51 -12.91 15.95
CA SER A 265 9.65 -12.32 16.98
C SER A 265 10.00 -10.87 17.28
N HIS A 266 11.29 -10.50 17.21
CA HIS A 266 11.80 -9.20 17.59
C HIS A 266 12.08 -8.28 16.39
N LEU A 267 12.36 -8.85 15.23
CA LEU A 267 12.59 -8.14 13.97
C LEU A 267 11.76 -8.78 12.86
N ALA A 268 11.13 -7.97 12.02
CA ALA A 268 10.41 -8.48 10.85
C ALA A 268 10.88 -7.77 9.57
N VAL A 269 11.18 -8.55 8.53
CA VAL A 269 11.56 -8.03 7.21
C VAL A 269 10.44 -8.34 6.21
N TYR A 270 9.84 -7.30 5.67
CA TYR A 270 8.85 -7.36 4.60
C TYR A 270 9.45 -6.82 3.30
N ALA A 271 9.18 -7.49 2.18
CA ALA A 271 9.56 -7.04 0.86
C ALA A 271 8.37 -7.21 -0.10
N ASP A 272 8.13 -6.19 -0.91
CA ASP A 272 7.11 -6.26 -1.96
C ASP A 272 7.61 -7.11 -3.16
N SER A 273 6.72 -7.37 -4.11
CA SER A 273 6.88 -8.27 -5.24
C SER A 273 8.07 -8.02 -6.16
N SER A 274 8.60 -6.79 -6.24
CA SER A 274 9.78 -6.49 -7.05
C SER A 274 11.07 -6.45 -6.25
N ILE A 275 11.05 -6.78 -4.95
CA ILE A 275 12.20 -6.70 -4.07
C ILE A 275 12.65 -8.10 -3.67
N HIS A 276 13.96 -8.26 -3.63
CA HIS A 276 14.63 -9.45 -3.13
C HIS A 276 15.41 -9.10 -1.88
N TRP A 277 15.38 -9.97 -0.88
CA TRP A 277 16.20 -9.80 0.31
C TRP A 277 16.76 -11.15 0.79
N ALA A 278 17.91 -11.09 1.47
CA ALA A 278 18.55 -12.22 2.11
C ALA A 278 19.42 -11.73 3.28
N ILE A 279 19.83 -12.63 4.16
CA ILE A 279 20.98 -12.37 5.03
C ILE A 279 22.24 -12.74 4.28
N ASP A 280 23.17 -11.81 4.14
CA ASP A 280 24.36 -11.95 3.31
C ASP A 280 25.55 -11.25 3.95
N ASP A 281 26.73 -11.83 3.84
CA ASP A 281 28.00 -11.32 4.38
C ASP A 281 28.97 -10.85 3.29
N ARG A 282 28.71 -11.17 2.01
CA ARG A 282 29.60 -10.86 0.90
C ARG A 282 29.91 -9.36 0.74
N PRO A 283 29.00 -8.41 1.03
CA PRO A 283 29.30 -6.98 0.88
C PRO A 283 30.32 -6.42 1.89
N THR A 284 30.32 -6.92 3.13
CA THR A 284 31.05 -6.32 4.26
C THR A 284 31.90 -7.30 5.08
N GLN A 285 31.83 -8.61 4.78
CA GLN A 285 32.34 -9.71 5.61
C GLN A 285 31.65 -9.82 6.99
N SER A 286 30.49 -9.17 7.14
CA SER A 286 29.60 -9.26 8.30
C SER A 286 28.19 -9.55 7.80
N SER A 287 27.52 -10.53 8.41
CA SER A 287 26.17 -10.92 8.02
C SER A 287 25.21 -9.76 8.27
N GLY A 288 24.35 -9.46 7.30
CA GLY A 288 23.36 -8.40 7.44
C GLY A 288 22.25 -8.54 6.42
N VAL A 289 21.19 -7.76 6.59
CA VAL A 289 20.05 -7.74 5.64
C VAL A 289 20.50 -7.06 4.36
N LEU A 290 20.64 -7.87 3.31
CA LEU A 290 20.86 -7.42 1.95
C LEU A 290 19.52 -7.31 1.23
N VAL A 291 19.25 -6.14 0.65
CA VAL A 291 18.06 -5.84 -0.16
C VAL A 291 18.52 -5.47 -1.56
N SER A 292 17.85 -6.02 -2.58
CA SER A 292 18.06 -5.64 -3.98
C SER A 292 16.73 -5.49 -4.72
N GLY A 293 16.76 -4.69 -5.79
CA GLY A 293 15.62 -4.32 -6.61
C GLY A 293 15.15 -5.43 -7.56
N GLY A 294 14.33 -5.02 -8.52
CA GLY A 294 13.75 -5.91 -9.52
C GLY A 294 13.86 -5.34 -10.93
N LYS A 295 12.91 -5.69 -11.79
CA LYS A 295 12.87 -5.17 -13.16
C LYS A 295 12.29 -3.76 -13.20
N LEU A 296 13.07 -2.83 -13.75
CA LEU A 296 12.66 -1.43 -13.88
C LEU A 296 11.63 -1.15 -14.98
N PHE A 297 11.56 -2.02 -15.98
CA PHE A 297 10.67 -1.86 -17.11
C PHE A 297 9.60 -2.95 -17.09
N ASN A 298 8.36 -2.55 -17.36
CA ASN A 298 7.28 -3.51 -17.56
C ASN A 298 7.39 -4.19 -18.94
N SER A 299 6.49 -5.13 -19.22
CA SER A 299 6.43 -5.85 -20.50
C SER A 299 6.30 -4.94 -21.74
N ASN A 300 5.83 -3.72 -21.55
CA ASN A 300 5.58 -2.74 -22.61
C ASN A 300 6.75 -1.75 -22.76
N GLY A 301 7.84 -1.93 -22.00
CA GLY A 301 9.03 -1.09 -22.05
C GLY A 301 8.91 0.26 -21.34
N SER A 302 7.80 0.53 -20.63
CA SER A 302 7.69 1.75 -19.80
C SER A 302 8.29 1.51 -18.41
N THR A 303 8.76 2.58 -17.77
CA THR A 303 9.25 2.52 -16.39
C THR A 303 8.15 2.05 -15.44
N ALA A 304 8.52 1.19 -14.50
CA ALA A 304 7.64 0.67 -13.47
C ALA A 304 7.69 1.52 -12.18
N PHE A 305 8.63 2.46 -12.10
CA PHE A 305 8.81 3.39 -10.98
C PHE A 305 8.39 4.82 -11.38
N ILE A 306 8.10 5.63 -10.37
CA ILE A 306 7.74 7.05 -10.47
C ILE A 306 8.90 7.86 -9.90
N ASN A 307 9.52 8.71 -10.73
CA ASN A 307 10.58 9.61 -10.28
C ASN A 307 9.99 10.86 -9.58
N SER A 308 10.61 11.31 -8.49
CA SER A 308 10.26 12.52 -7.75
C SER A 308 11.49 13.08 -7.03
N ALA A 309 11.70 14.39 -7.12
CA ALA A 309 12.73 15.08 -6.36
C ALA A 309 12.43 15.13 -4.85
N ASP A 310 11.14 15.13 -4.47
CA ASP A 310 10.72 15.01 -3.08
C ASP A 310 10.73 13.54 -2.66
N LEU A 311 11.59 13.19 -1.69
CA LEU A 311 11.75 11.82 -1.21
C LEU A 311 10.50 11.29 -0.50
N ALA A 312 9.70 12.13 0.15
CA ALA A 312 8.46 11.68 0.76
C ALA A 312 7.48 11.16 -0.30
N THR A 313 7.27 11.95 -1.36
CA THR A 313 6.48 11.56 -2.53
C THR A 313 7.10 10.36 -3.26
N TYR A 314 8.43 10.31 -3.37
CA TYR A 314 9.13 9.19 -4.01
C TYR A 314 8.84 7.86 -3.31
N PHE A 315 8.95 7.80 -1.97
CA PHE A 315 8.62 6.59 -1.23
C PHE A 315 7.14 6.21 -1.34
N TYR A 316 6.23 7.18 -1.24
CA TYR A 316 4.80 6.93 -1.36
C TYR A 316 4.40 6.40 -2.75
N ALA A 317 5.05 6.87 -3.80
CA ALA A 317 4.74 6.52 -5.18
C ALA A 317 5.32 5.17 -5.62
N ASN A 318 6.29 4.61 -4.88
CA ASN A 318 7.05 3.41 -5.29
C ASN A 318 6.96 2.22 -4.30
N PRO A 319 5.78 1.83 -3.80
CA PRO A 319 5.66 0.75 -2.82
C PRO A 319 6.19 -0.61 -3.33
N LYS A 320 6.10 -0.87 -4.64
CA LYS A 320 6.58 -2.12 -5.26
C LYS A 320 8.10 -2.33 -5.17
N PHE A 321 8.86 -1.24 -5.03
CA PHE A 321 10.32 -1.26 -4.90
C PHE A 321 10.76 -1.09 -3.44
N THR A 322 9.85 -1.23 -2.49
CA THR A 322 10.12 -0.98 -1.08
C THR A 322 10.25 -2.30 -0.31
N SER A 323 11.29 -2.39 0.52
CA SER A 323 11.33 -3.31 1.67
C SER A 323 11.21 -2.52 2.96
N GLN A 324 10.82 -3.21 4.03
CA GLN A 324 10.54 -2.63 5.33
C GLN A 324 11.07 -3.57 6.41
N LEU A 325 11.94 -3.06 7.29
CA LEU A 325 12.37 -3.73 8.51
C LEU A 325 11.65 -3.08 9.70
N TYR A 326 11.02 -3.91 10.52
CA TYR A 326 10.23 -3.50 11.68
C TYR A 326 10.88 -3.98 12.97
N ASN A 327 11.11 -3.06 13.89
CA ASN A 327 11.52 -3.36 15.26
C ASN A 327 10.67 -2.54 16.24
N CYS A 328 10.44 -3.06 17.44
CA CYS A 328 9.53 -2.46 18.41
C CYS A 328 10.20 -2.28 19.76
N LEU A 329 10.14 -1.08 20.33
CA LEU A 329 10.73 -0.77 21.63
C LEU A 329 9.62 -0.49 22.65
N SER A 330 9.67 -1.16 23.81
CA SER A 330 8.90 -0.71 24.98
C SER A 330 9.59 0.50 25.61
N THR A 331 8.85 1.58 25.85
CA THR A 331 9.41 2.81 26.45
C THR A 331 9.24 2.84 27.98
N ASP A 332 8.69 1.78 28.58
CA ASP A 332 8.43 1.72 30.02
C ASP A 332 9.72 1.87 30.84
N GLY A 333 9.81 2.95 31.61
CA GLY A 333 10.98 3.25 32.45
C GLY A 333 12.21 3.74 31.69
N ILE A 334 12.11 3.95 30.37
CA ILE A 334 13.21 4.47 29.54
C ILE A 334 13.09 6.00 29.48
N GLN A 335 14.14 6.71 29.89
CA GLN A 335 14.21 8.17 29.74
C GLN A 335 14.83 8.61 28.43
N LYS A 336 15.72 7.79 27.88
CA LYS A 336 16.46 8.07 26.66
C LYS A 336 16.85 6.78 25.96
N ALA A 337 16.69 6.73 24.64
CA ALA A 337 17.15 5.63 23.82
C ALA A 337 17.56 6.12 22.43
N TYR A 338 18.47 5.39 21.81
CA TYR A 338 19.00 5.64 20.48
C TYR A 338 18.83 4.39 19.63
N PHE A 339 18.47 4.58 18.37
CA PHE A 339 18.45 3.53 17.36
C PHE A 339 19.61 3.75 16.39
N SER A 340 20.36 2.70 16.10
CA SER A 340 21.50 2.77 15.18
C SER A 340 21.67 1.49 14.35
N PHE A 341 22.29 1.62 13.19
CA PHE A 341 22.74 0.49 12.37
C PHE A 341 23.88 0.91 11.44
N ASP A 342 24.64 -0.07 10.98
CA ASP A 342 25.63 0.11 9.92
C ASP A 342 24.95 -0.16 8.58
N PHE A 343 25.35 0.57 7.53
CA PHE A 343 24.79 0.39 6.20
C PHE A 343 25.81 0.54 5.08
N LEU A 344 25.46 -0.06 3.95
CA LEU A 344 26.17 0.09 2.69
C LEU A 344 25.14 0.24 1.55
N GLN A 345 25.18 1.36 0.83
CA GLN A 345 24.26 1.62 -0.30
C GLN A 345 25.04 1.66 -1.61
N LYS A 346 24.74 0.72 -2.51
CA LYS A 346 25.34 0.66 -3.84
C LYS A 346 24.31 0.92 -4.91
N VAL A 347 24.70 1.72 -5.88
CA VAL A 347 24.00 1.82 -7.16
C VAL A 347 24.85 1.07 -8.19
N GLY A 348 24.23 0.18 -8.96
CA GLY A 348 24.86 -0.51 -10.08
C GLY A 348 25.22 0.47 -11.20
N ASN A 349 25.78 -0.02 -12.32
CA ASN A 349 26.05 0.82 -13.49
C ASN A 349 24.76 1.02 -14.31
N PRO A 350 24.03 2.15 -14.20
CA PRO A 350 22.63 2.17 -14.58
C PRO A 350 22.39 2.34 -16.06
N GLY A 351 21.44 1.58 -16.61
CA GLY A 351 20.76 1.94 -17.85
C GLY A 351 19.69 3.03 -17.68
N TYR A 352 19.58 3.62 -16.48
CA TYR A 352 18.47 4.47 -16.05
C TYR A 352 18.91 5.81 -15.43
N ASP A 353 20.19 6.20 -15.53
CA ASP A 353 20.71 7.47 -15.00
C ASP A 353 19.94 8.70 -15.46
N THR A 354 19.47 8.67 -16.71
CA THR A 354 18.68 9.76 -17.31
C THR A 354 17.23 9.78 -16.86
N LEU A 355 16.77 8.74 -16.15
CA LEU A 355 15.39 8.59 -15.67
C LEU A 355 15.21 9.09 -14.24
N LEU A 356 16.30 9.22 -13.48
CA LEU A 356 16.30 9.69 -12.09
C LEU A 356 16.70 11.16 -12.00
N THR A 357 16.20 11.84 -10.97
CA THR A 357 16.66 13.19 -10.64
C THR A 357 18.02 13.14 -9.95
N ASP A 358 18.25 12.08 -9.17
CA ASP A 358 19.52 11.78 -8.53
C ASP A 358 19.72 10.26 -8.53
N ILE A 359 20.87 9.81 -9.05
CA ILE A 359 21.25 8.40 -9.16
C ILE A 359 21.22 7.68 -7.80
N SER A 360 21.52 8.39 -6.71
CA SER A 360 21.52 7.82 -5.36
C SER A 360 20.11 7.45 -4.86
N GLN A 361 19.04 7.90 -5.53
CA GLN A 361 17.67 7.44 -5.25
C GLN A 361 17.44 5.98 -5.65
N ALA A 362 18.32 5.40 -6.47
CA ALA A 362 18.22 4.00 -6.87
C ALA A 362 18.45 3.03 -5.71
N ALA A 363 19.13 3.48 -4.65
CA ALA A 363 19.34 2.77 -3.41
C ALA A 363 19.26 3.78 -2.25
N VAL A 364 18.06 3.97 -1.71
CA VAL A 364 17.78 4.96 -0.65
C VAL A 364 17.07 4.30 0.54
N THR A 365 17.44 4.74 1.75
CA THR A 365 16.84 4.28 3.01
C THR A 365 16.11 5.42 3.70
N ARG A 366 14.98 5.12 4.33
CA ARG A 366 14.23 6.01 5.20
C ARG A 366 14.00 5.35 6.55
N VAL A 367 14.24 6.09 7.64
CA VAL A 367 13.92 5.65 9.00
C VAL A 367 12.76 6.48 9.56
N LEU A 368 11.77 5.79 10.14
CA LEU A 368 10.56 6.35 10.72
C LEU A 368 10.36 5.81 12.14
N PHE A 369 9.93 6.70 13.05
CA PHE A 369 9.46 6.34 14.38
C PHE A 369 7.96 6.58 14.44
N SER A 370 7.18 5.65 14.99
CA SER A 370 5.74 5.81 15.18
C SER A 370 5.31 5.42 16.58
N ASP A 371 4.35 6.16 17.14
CA ASP A 371 3.77 5.89 18.43
C ASP A 371 2.90 4.61 18.44
N LYS A 372 2.33 4.29 19.61
CA LYS A 372 1.42 3.16 19.81
C LYS A 372 0.16 3.19 18.92
N ASP A 373 -0.25 4.37 18.47
CA ASP A 373 -1.41 4.57 17.60
C ASP A 373 -1.04 4.46 16.11
N GLY A 374 0.27 4.29 15.81
CA GLY A 374 0.81 4.21 14.45
C GLY A 374 0.99 5.58 13.79
N LYS A 375 0.97 6.66 14.56
CA LYS A 375 1.24 8.01 14.05
C LYS A 375 2.74 8.25 14.09
N THR A 376 3.29 8.73 12.98
CA THR A 376 4.72 9.07 12.90
C THR A 376 5.06 10.19 13.88
N THR A 377 6.06 9.95 14.72
CA THR A 377 6.60 10.88 15.71
C THR A 377 7.88 11.50 15.15
N GLY A 378 7.90 12.83 15.01
CA GLY A 378 8.99 13.53 14.34
C GLY A 378 8.90 13.45 12.81
N GLY A 379 10.00 13.78 12.13
CA GLY A 379 10.13 13.67 10.68
C GLY A 379 10.88 12.40 10.27
N PRO A 380 10.71 11.93 9.02
CA PRO A 380 11.52 10.85 8.47
C PRO A 380 12.99 11.26 8.34
N PHE A 381 13.90 10.31 8.61
CA PHE A 381 15.32 10.45 8.31
C PHE A 381 15.63 9.76 7.00
N TYR A 382 16.18 10.49 6.03
CA TYR A 382 16.55 9.94 4.73
C TYR A 382 18.06 9.76 4.63
N ILE A 383 18.47 8.56 4.22
CA ILE A 383 19.86 8.20 3.95
C ILE A 383 19.98 7.93 2.45
N GLN A 384 20.56 8.89 1.75
CA GLN A 384 20.69 8.89 0.30
C GLN A 384 22.18 8.96 -0.09
N GLN A 385 22.91 7.87 0.17
CA GLN A 385 24.36 7.73 -0.05
C GLN A 385 24.68 6.67 -1.12
N GLY A 386 23.68 6.18 -1.85
CA GLY A 386 23.86 5.24 -2.94
C GLY A 386 24.88 5.72 -3.97
N SER A 387 25.89 4.89 -4.26
CA SER A 387 26.94 5.22 -5.22
C SER A 387 27.51 3.97 -5.89
N LEU A 388 28.26 4.15 -6.99
CA LEU A 388 28.90 3.05 -7.73
C LEU A 388 29.93 2.28 -6.88
N THR A 389 30.65 3.01 -6.03
CA THR A 389 31.60 2.48 -5.06
C THR A 389 31.02 2.73 -3.68
N PRO A 390 30.30 1.77 -3.10
CA PRO A 390 29.52 2.03 -1.92
C PRO A 390 30.44 2.35 -0.73
N ILE A 391 30.05 3.36 0.04
CA ILE A 391 30.80 3.84 1.20
C ILE A 391 30.12 3.31 2.46
N PRO A 392 30.83 2.60 3.35
CA PRO A 392 30.28 2.21 4.64
C PRO A 392 29.80 3.44 5.42
N GLY A 393 28.57 3.40 5.90
CA GLY A 393 27.97 4.45 6.70
C GLY A 393 27.36 3.89 7.97
N LYS A 394 27.06 4.79 8.92
CA LYS A 394 26.37 4.47 10.16
C LYS A 394 25.22 5.44 10.34
N PHE A 395 24.05 4.91 10.66
CA PHE A 395 22.89 5.69 11.06
C PHE A 395 22.78 5.67 12.58
N GLN A 396 22.43 6.81 13.18
CA GLN A 396 22.09 6.88 14.59
C GLN A 396 21.20 8.07 14.88
N GLU A 397 20.06 7.82 15.53
CA GLU A 397 19.14 8.86 15.96
C GLU A 397 18.52 8.56 17.33
N GLU A 398 18.16 9.62 18.05
CA GLU A 398 17.41 9.50 19.30
C GLU A 398 15.97 9.07 19.01
N ILE A 399 15.49 8.04 19.71
CA ILE A 399 14.13 7.55 19.55
C ILE A 399 13.20 8.53 20.26
N PRO A 400 12.19 9.10 19.58
CA PRO A 400 11.18 9.94 20.23
C PRO A 400 10.35 9.09 21.20
N LEU A 401 10.66 9.19 22.49
CA LEU A 401 9.96 8.41 23.52
C LEU A 401 8.64 9.09 23.87
N GLU A 402 7.54 8.40 23.61
CA GLU A 402 6.20 8.76 24.06
C GLU A 402 5.63 7.67 24.99
N ASN A 403 4.52 7.96 25.67
CA ASN A 403 3.89 7.01 26.61
C ASN A 403 3.32 5.79 25.86
N GLY A 404 4.11 4.73 25.77
CA GLY A 404 3.76 3.46 25.14
C GLY A 404 4.82 2.97 24.14
N PRO A 405 4.64 1.77 23.55
CA PRO A 405 5.60 1.19 22.62
C PRO A 405 5.82 2.07 21.38
N VAL A 406 7.06 2.09 20.90
CA VAL A 406 7.48 2.80 19.68
C VAL A 406 7.81 1.80 18.59
N THR A 407 7.26 2.03 17.39
CA THR A 407 7.62 1.30 16.18
C THR A 407 8.77 1.99 15.50
N ILE A 408 9.83 1.25 15.23
CA ILE A 408 10.98 1.66 14.43
C ILE A 408 10.85 0.97 13.07
N LEU A 409 10.75 1.76 12.02
CA LEU A 409 10.56 1.30 10.66
C LEU A 409 11.72 1.79 9.78
N VAL A 410 12.49 0.86 9.22
CA VAL A 410 13.54 1.14 8.22
C VAL A 410 13.01 0.69 6.87
N GLU A 411 12.74 1.65 5.98
CA GLU A 411 12.26 1.38 4.63
C GLU A 411 13.38 1.58 3.63
N ASN A 412 13.56 0.64 2.72
CA ASN A 412 14.58 0.71 1.68
C ASN A 412 13.91 0.65 0.31
N ILE A 413 14.22 1.61 -0.55
CA ILE A 413 13.94 1.52 -1.98
C ILE A 413 15.20 1.10 -2.70
N VAL A 414 15.09 0.00 -3.45
CA VAL A 414 16.12 -0.47 -4.37
C VAL A 414 15.50 -0.73 -5.72
N LEU A 415 16.06 -0.12 -6.77
CA LEU A 415 15.44 -0.08 -8.09
C LEU A 415 15.78 -1.31 -8.94
N GLU A 416 17.02 -1.44 -9.39
CA GLU A 416 17.47 -2.54 -10.25
C GLU A 416 18.15 -3.63 -9.44
N GLY A 417 17.65 -4.85 -9.56
CA GLY A 417 18.29 -6.02 -8.95
C GLY A 417 18.08 -7.28 -9.78
N VAL A 418 18.95 -8.24 -9.57
CA VAL A 418 18.89 -9.57 -10.19
C VAL A 418 19.21 -10.60 -9.12
N VAL A 419 18.39 -11.64 -9.05
CA VAL A 419 18.71 -12.87 -8.33
C VAL A 419 19.11 -13.92 -9.36
N ASP A 420 20.30 -14.47 -9.19
CA ASP A 420 20.80 -15.54 -10.05
C ASP A 420 19.92 -16.78 -9.87
N SER A 421 19.31 -17.25 -10.96
CA SER A 421 18.34 -18.34 -10.93
C SER A 421 18.93 -19.72 -10.57
N LEU A 422 20.25 -19.88 -10.64
CA LEU A 422 20.92 -21.16 -10.37
C LEU A 422 21.38 -21.25 -8.91
N SER A 423 21.94 -20.16 -8.39
CA SER A 423 22.50 -20.06 -7.04
C SER A 423 21.52 -19.48 -6.02
N GLY A 424 20.47 -18.79 -6.48
CA GLY A 424 19.54 -18.05 -5.62
C GLY A 424 20.15 -16.80 -4.98
N GLN A 425 21.37 -16.43 -5.37
CA GLN A 425 22.09 -15.31 -4.77
C GLN A 425 21.76 -13.98 -5.46
N ILE A 426 21.74 -12.91 -4.67
CA ILE A 426 21.61 -11.54 -5.17
C ILE A 426 22.91 -11.13 -5.88
N ASP A 427 22.78 -10.52 -7.06
CA ASP A 427 23.88 -9.96 -7.84
C ASP A 427 24.35 -8.61 -7.25
N LEU A 428 25.52 -8.61 -6.63
CA LEU A 428 26.13 -7.42 -6.01
C LEU A 428 26.71 -6.42 -7.01
N THR A 429 26.64 -6.69 -8.32
CA THR A 429 27.00 -5.71 -9.36
C THR A 429 25.88 -4.70 -9.64
N LYS A 430 24.65 -5.01 -9.20
CA LYS A 430 23.44 -4.19 -9.31
C LYS A 430 23.21 -3.33 -8.07
N ASP A 431 22.04 -2.70 -7.99
CA ASP A 431 21.67 -1.86 -6.85
C ASP A 431 21.43 -2.76 -5.64
N PHE A 432 21.97 -2.33 -4.50
CA PHE A 432 21.68 -3.00 -3.24
C PHE A 432 21.80 -2.05 -2.05
N ILE A 433 21.11 -2.43 -0.98
CA ILE A 433 21.30 -1.89 0.36
C ILE A 433 21.63 -3.04 1.28
N HIS A 434 22.71 -2.92 2.05
CA HIS A 434 23.06 -3.84 3.13
C HIS A 434 22.94 -3.11 4.47
N ILE A 435 22.24 -3.71 5.44
CA ILE A 435 22.05 -3.17 6.79
C ILE A 435 22.50 -4.23 7.80
N ASP A 436 23.30 -3.81 8.77
CA ASP A 436 23.86 -4.67 9.81
C ASP A 436 23.88 -3.95 11.18
N ASN A 437 24.07 -4.70 12.26
CA ASN A 437 24.25 -4.21 13.63
C ASN A 437 23.11 -3.29 14.10
N LEU A 438 21.86 -3.70 13.87
CA LEU A 438 20.69 -2.99 14.38
C LEU A 438 20.74 -2.98 15.90
N ARG A 439 20.79 -1.79 16.51
CA ARG A 439 20.99 -1.63 17.95
C ARG A 439 20.04 -0.60 18.54
N ILE A 440 19.57 -0.89 19.76
CA ILE A 440 18.91 0.08 20.64
C ILE A 440 19.74 0.26 21.91
N SER A 441 20.20 1.48 22.17
CA SER A 441 21.09 1.80 23.29
C SER A 441 20.62 2.98 24.13
N ALA A 442 21.04 3.04 25.39
CA ALA A 442 20.72 4.13 26.33
C ALA A 442 21.42 5.44 25.94
N GLU A 443 22.64 5.31 25.41
CA GLU A 443 23.50 6.40 24.98
C GLU A 443 23.69 6.31 23.47
N PRO A 444 24.00 7.43 22.79
CA PRO A 444 24.41 7.36 21.41
C PRO A 444 25.61 6.44 21.34
N SER A 445 25.55 5.40 20.51
CA SER A 445 26.73 4.61 20.18
C SER A 445 27.69 5.57 19.48
N ALA A 446 28.77 5.99 20.18
CA ALA A 446 29.74 7.01 19.76
C ALA A 446 29.64 7.35 18.25
N THR A 447 29.06 8.52 17.97
CA THR A 447 28.96 9.14 16.65
C THR A 447 30.37 9.27 16.10
N ASP A 448 30.63 8.62 14.98
CA ASP A 448 31.95 8.55 14.39
C ASP A 448 33.00 7.99 15.36
N ASP A 449 33.66 6.92 14.93
CA ASP A 449 35.09 7.10 14.91
C ASP A 449 35.37 7.86 13.60
N PRO A 450 35.66 9.17 13.64
CA PRO A 450 35.93 9.96 12.43
C PRO A 450 37.31 9.55 11.96
N GLY A 451 37.44 8.32 11.46
CA GLY A 451 38.68 7.60 11.52
C GLY A 451 39.29 7.61 12.93
N VAL A 452 39.00 6.61 13.75
CA VAL A 452 40.16 5.91 14.31
C VAL A 452 40.81 5.30 13.08
N ASN A 453 41.72 6.09 12.51
CA ASN A 453 43.02 5.52 12.24
C ASN A 453 43.35 4.75 13.51
N TYR A 454 43.07 3.44 13.50
CA TYR A 454 43.90 2.51 14.22
C TYR A 454 45.26 2.83 13.66
N SER A 455 45.98 3.78 14.26
CA SER A 455 47.36 4.05 13.90
C SER A 455 48.14 2.92 14.55
N VAL A 456 47.86 1.71 14.06
CA VAL A 456 48.71 0.54 14.18
C VAL A 456 49.75 0.75 13.09
N GLU A 457 50.76 1.51 13.45
CA GLU A 457 51.92 1.69 12.61
C GLU A 457 52.80 0.45 12.77
N VAL A 458 53.02 -0.21 11.65
CA VAL A 458 53.96 -1.34 11.59
C VAL A 458 55.16 -0.92 10.78
N HIS A 459 56.32 -0.89 11.43
CA HIS A 459 57.58 -0.47 10.82
C HIS A 459 58.76 -1.29 11.38
N PRO A 460 59.81 -1.56 10.58
CA PRO A 460 59.81 -1.39 9.14
C PRO A 460 58.88 -2.42 8.47
N ASN A 461 58.36 -2.09 7.28
CA ASN A 461 57.71 -3.04 6.39
C ASN A 461 58.00 -2.61 4.95
N PRO A 462 58.87 -3.32 4.19
CA PRO A 462 59.43 -4.65 4.48
C PRO A 462 60.37 -4.69 5.70
N PHE A 463 60.56 -5.88 6.29
CA PHE A 463 61.38 -6.11 7.49
C PHE A 463 62.39 -7.26 7.32
N ASP A 464 63.44 -7.27 8.15
CA ASP A 464 64.49 -8.31 8.15
C ASP A 464 64.55 -9.06 9.49
N ALA A 465 64.71 -8.33 10.60
CA ALA A 465 64.92 -8.93 11.92
C ALA A 465 63.81 -8.66 12.95
N ASN A 466 63.41 -7.39 13.13
CA ASN A 466 62.43 -6.99 14.15
C ASN A 466 61.32 -6.17 13.50
N ILE A 467 60.10 -6.33 14.02
CA ILE A 467 58.91 -5.59 13.60
C ILE A 467 58.39 -4.82 14.82
N TYR A 468 58.22 -3.51 14.67
CA TYR A 468 57.61 -2.66 15.69
C TYR A 468 56.15 -2.44 15.32
N ILE A 469 55.26 -2.71 16.27
CA ILE A 469 53.81 -2.59 16.13
C ILE A 469 53.35 -1.58 17.16
N ASP A 470 53.19 -0.35 16.70
CA ASP A 470 52.78 0.80 17.51
C ASP A 470 51.28 0.99 17.37
N CYS A 471 50.51 0.65 18.39
CA CYS A 471 49.07 0.91 18.52
C CYS A 471 48.86 2.29 19.17
N ARG A 472 48.97 3.36 18.38
CA ARG A 472 48.71 4.74 18.81
C ARG A 472 47.22 5.08 18.60
N ASN A 473 46.68 5.96 19.44
CA ASN A 473 45.33 6.54 19.33
C ASN A 473 44.12 5.61 19.34
N SER A 474 44.25 4.30 19.64
CA SER A 474 43.05 3.53 19.98
C SER A 474 42.58 3.96 21.37
N GLY A 475 41.33 4.42 21.49
CA GLY A 475 40.63 4.51 22.79
C GLY A 475 40.43 3.14 23.47
N TYR A 476 41.06 2.10 22.92
CA TYR A 476 40.87 0.67 23.16
C TYR A 476 42.25 0.04 23.36
N GLN A 477 42.38 -0.87 24.33
CA GLN A 477 43.64 -1.56 24.55
C GLN A 477 43.78 -2.72 23.56
N PRO A 478 44.96 -2.90 22.95
CA PRO A 478 45.20 -4.13 22.22
C PRO A 478 45.17 -5.30 23.21
N THR A 479 44.62 -6.43 22.79
CA THR A 479 44.43 -7.63 23.61
C THR A 479 45.14 -8.85 23.04
N HIS A 480 45.30 -8.89 21.72
CA HIS A 480 45.88 -10.04 21.01
C HIS A 480 46.57 -9.61 19.73
N LEU A 481 47.61 -10.36 19.38
CA LEU A 481 48.35 -10.22 18.14
C LEU A 481 48.56 -11.60 17.54
N GLU A 482 48.14 -11.75 16.28
CA GLU A 482 48.26 -12.97 15.50
C GLU A 482 49.08 -12.68 14.23
N LEU A 483 49.93 -13.62 13.83
CA LEU A 483 50.64 -13.59 12.55
C LEU A 483 50.30 -14.85 11.77
N PHE A 484 49.94 -14.67 10.50
CA PHE A 484 49.63 -15.75 9.59
C PHE A 484 50.65 -15.82 8.45
N ASP A 485 50.99 -17.04 8.04
CA ASP A 485 51.75 -17.28 6.83
C ASP A 485 50.90 -17.03 5.56
N PHE A 486 51.51 -17.16 4.38
CA PHE A 486 50.82 -16.97 3.09
C PHE A 486 49.76 -18.04 2.78
N LEU A 487 49.74 -19.14 3.53
CA LEU A 487 48.73 -20.20 3.43
C LEU A 487 47.58 -20.00 4.43
N GLY A 488 47.66 -18.99 5.30
CA GLY A 488 46.68 -18.69 6.33
C GLY A 488 46.87 -19.45 7.63
N ASN A 489 48.00 -20.15 7.83
CA ASN A 489 48.28 -20.80 9.11
C ASN A 489 48.76 -19.77 10.13
N SER A 490 48.23 -19.81 11.36
CA SER A 490 48.74 -19.01 12.47
C SER A 490 50.13 -19.52 12.88
N ILE A 491 51.13 -18.66 12.77
CA ILE A 491 52.53 -18.94 13.09
C ILE A 491 53.02 -18.18 14.32
N TYR A 492 52.23 -17.22 14.79
CA TYR A 492 52.47 -16.50 16.03
C TYR A 492 51.13 -16.05 16.61
N ASP A 493 50.97 -16.24 17.91
CA ASP A 493 49.76 -15.87 18.64
C ASP A 493 50.15 -15.46 20.05
N CYS A 494 49.91 -14.19 20.40
CA CYS A 494 50.38 -13.61 21.65
C CYS A 494 49.40 -12.58 22.22
N PRO A 495 49.03 -12.70 23.51
CA PRO A 495 48.31 -11.63 24.19
C PRO A 495 49.24 -10.43 24.40
N ILE A 496 48.80 -9.27 23.92
CA ILE A 496 49.51 -8.01 24.12
C ILE A 496 48.68 -7.09 25.00
N ARG A 497 49.34 -6.26 25.80
CA ARG A 497 48.71 -5.24 26.67
C ARG A 497 49.39 -3.88 26.59
N GLU A 498 50.50 -3.82 25.88
CA GLU A 498 51.30 -2.62 25.70
C GLU A 498 50.98 -1.98 24.35
N LYS A 499 51.02 -0.65 24.31
CA LYS A 499 50.75 0.12 23.08
C LYS A 499 51.81 -0.09 22.01
N THR A 500 53.01 -0.52 22.38
CA THR A 500 54.08 -0.86 21.44
C THR A 500 54.48 -2.30 21.70
N HIS A 501 54.41 -3.15 20.68
CA HIS A 501 54.90 -4.52 20.74
C HIS A 501 56.05 -4.69 19.75
N VAL A 502 57.10 -5.38 20.18
CA VAL A 502 58.24 -5.73 19.33
C VAL A 502 58.21 -7.23 19.08
N PHE A 503 58.10 -7.60 17.81
CA PHE A 503 58.13 -8.99 17.38
C PHE A 503 59.49 -9.30 16.73
N GLU A 504 60.22 -10.24 17.31
CA GLU A 504 61.47 -10.76 16.73
C GLU A 504 61.14 -11.77 15.64
N SER A 505 61.45 -11.43 14.39
CA SER A 505 61.03 -12.17 13.22
C SER A 505 62.17 -12.92 12.53
N ARG A 506 63.35 -13.02 13.16
CA ARG A 506 64.56 -13.65 12.59
C ARG A 506 64.33 -15.06 12.07
N GLU A 507 63.50 -15.84 12.76
CA GLU A 507 63.21 -17.23 12.43
C GLU A 507 62.21 -17.41 11.28
N LEU A 508 61.52 -16.33 10.85
CA LEU A 508 60.61 -16.38 9.73
C LEU A 508 61.34 -16.54 8.39
N ALA A 509 60.78 -17.27 7.44
CA ALA A 509 61.32 -17.32 6.08
C ALA A 509 61.03 -16.01 5.31
N ALA A 510 61.84 -15.67 4.30
CA ALA A 510 61.51 -14.59 3.38
C ALA A 510 60.13 -14.86 2.71
N GLY A 511 59.27 -13.85 2.64
CA GLY A 511 57.89 -14.06 2.19
C GLY A 511 56.88 -12.99 2.62
N SER A 512 55.61 -13.24 2.34
CA SER A 512 54.48 -12.39 2.77
C SER A 512 53.77 -13.01 3.97
N TYR A 513 53.41 -12.17 4.93
CA TYR A 513 52.69 -12.54 6.14
C TYR A 513 51.50 -11.59 6.35
N LEU A 514 50.49 -12.04 7.10
CA LEU A 514 49.37 -11.21 7.52
C LEU A 514 49.43 -11.02 9.04
N LEU A 515 49.57 -9.79 9.49
CA LEU A 515 49.43 -9.41 10.90
C LEU A 515 47.97 -9.12 11.19
N SER A 516 47.44 -9.65 12.29
CA SER A 516 46.16 -9.26 12.88
C SER A 516 46.36 -8.77 14.32
N VAL A 517 45.72 -7.67 14.70
CA VAL A 517 45.71 -7.14 16.07
C VAL A 517 44.27 -6.99 16.52
N ARG A 518 43.92 -7.62 17.65
CA ARG A 518 42.60 -7.56 18.26
C ARG A 518 42.57 -6.57 19.42
N PHE A 519 41.49 -5.80 19.52
CA PHE A 519 41.27 -4.82 20.58
C PHE A 519 40.18 -5.29 21.56
N ASP A 520 40.13 -4.69 22.75
CA ASP A 520 39.18 -5.02 23.82
C ASP A 520 37.70 -4.74 23.47
N ASN A 521 37.45 -3.87 22.49
CA ASN A 521 36.14 -3.64 21.89
C ASN A 521 35.72 -4.68 20.83
N GLY A 522 36.56 -5.70 20.58
CA GLY A 522 36.30 -6.75 19.58
C GLY A 522 36.82 -6.42 18.17
N HIS A 523 37.25 -5.19 17.90
CA HIS A 523 37.76 -4.79 16.59
C HIS A 523 39.07 -5.50 16.23
N ARG A 524 39.31 -5.69 14.93
CA ARG A 524 40.53 -6.29 14.37
C ARG A 524 41.20 -5.37 13.34
N PHE A 525 42.49 -5.13 13.50
CA PHE A 525 43.34 -4.47 12.50
C PHE A 525 44.15 -5.52 11.75
N ASN A 526 44.19 -5.45 10.42
CA ASN A 526 44.97 -6.37 9.59
C ASN A 526 45.99 -5.63 8.72
N LYS A 527 47.22 -6.12 8.64
CA LYS A 527 48.26 -5.55 7.76
C LYS A 527 49.14 -6.62 7.13
N LYS A 528 49.37 -6.50 5.82
CA LYS A 528 50.33 -7.33 5.11
C LYS A 528 51.76 -6.92 5.47
N LEU A 529 52.59 -7.89 5.82
CA LEU A 529 54.01 -7.72 6.09
C LEU A 529 54.85 -8.47 5.05
N VAL A 530 56.00 -7.91 4.69
CA VAL A 530 56.94 -8.50 3.73
C VAL A 530 58.28 -8.69 4.41
N LYS A 531 58.74 -9.95 4.53
CA LYS A 531 60.09 -10.29 4.96
C LYS A 531 61.02 -10.36 3.76
N ILE A 532 62.10 -9.59 3.78
CA ILE A 532 63.15 -9.60 2.76
C ILE A 532 64.28 -10.55 3.10
#